data_AF-A0A955YXJ1-F1
#
_entry.id   AF-A0A955YXJ1-F1
#
_cell.length_a   1.000
_cell.length_b   1.000
_cell.length_c   1.000
_cell.angle_alpha   90.00
_cell.angle_beta   90.00
_cell.angle_gamma   90.00
#
_symmetry.space_group_name_H-M   'P 1'
#
loop_
_entity.id
_entity.type
_entity.pdbx_description
1 polymer ?
#
loop_
_entity_poly.entity_id
_entity_poly.type
_entity_poly.pdbx_seq_one_letter_code
_entity_poly.pdbx_strand_id
1 'polypeptide(L)'
;MTSRETAHLVLADGTAFRGLSVGAPGITTGEAVFTTGMTGYQEILTDPSYCGQIVTMTAPQIGNTGVNLEDAETRTPFVAGFVMR
;
A
#
# COMPACT_ATOMS: atom_id res chain seq x y z
N MET A 1 -1.13 -24.67 3.17
CA MET A 1 -0.95 -23.30 3.69
C MET A 1 0.32 -22.74 3.08
N THR A 2 0.20 -21.80 2.13
CA THR A 2 1.37 -21.13 1.55
C THR A 2 2.04 -20.27 2.62
N SER A 3 3.34 -20.47 2.84
CA SER A 3 4.13 -19.61 3.72
C SER A 3 4.11 -18.19 3.14
N ARG A 4 3.58 -17.21 3.89
CA ARG A 4 3.64 -15.81 3.44
C ARG A 4 5.07 -15.32 3.58
N GLU A 5 5.60 -14.74 2.51
CA GLU A 5 6.93 -14.15 2.51
C GLU A 5 7.00 -12.99 3.52
N THR A 6 8.11 -12.91 4.25
CA THR A 6 8.35 -11.79 5.16
C THR A 6 8.74 -10.55 4.35
N ALA A 7 8.18 -9.39 4.70
CA ALA A 7 8.51 -8.09 4.11
C ALA A 7 8.99 -7.12 5.20
N HIS A 8 9.75 -6.11 4.81
CA HIS A 8 10.19 -5.03 5.70
C HIS A 8 9.90 -3.67 5.04
N LEU A 9 9.31 -2.75 5.80
CA LEU A 9 9.33 -1.32 5.50
C LEU A 9 10.48 -0.72 6.29
N VAL A 10 11.46 -0.13 5.59
CA VAL A 10 12.62 0.50 6.21
C VAL A 10 12.60 1.98 5.87
N LEU A 11 12.64 2.82 6.91
CA LEU A 11 12.66 4.27 6.78
C LEU A 11 14.10 4.80 6.73
N ALA A 12 14.27 6.01 6.22
CA ALA A 12 15.58 6.64 6.04
C ALA A 12 16.35 6.86 7.37
N ASP A 13 15.64 6.93 8.49
CA ASP A 13 16.22 7.05 9.84
C ASP A 13 16.70 5.70 10.41
N GLY A 14 16.53 4.60 9.67
CA GLY A 14 16.88 3.24 10.09
C GLY A 14 15.75 2.50 10.82
N THR A 15 14.60 3.14 11.05
CA THR A 15 13.43 2.46 11.63
C THR A 15 12.95 1.37 10.66
N ALA A 16 12.76 0.16 11.16
CA ALA A 16 12.33 -0.99 10.36
C ALA A 16 11.07 -1.64 10.94
N PHE A 17 10.06 -1.81 10.10
CA PHE A 17 8.81 -2.50 10.42
C PHE A 17 8.77 -3.84 9.69
N ARG A 18 8.73 -4.93 10.43
CA ARG A 18 8.57 -6.29 9.88
C ARG A 18 7.09 -6.58 9.66
N GLY A 19 6.76 -7.12 8.48
CA GLY A 19 5.41 -7.51 8.10
C GLY A 19 5.37 -8.75 7.21
N LEU A 20 4.21 -8.98 6.62
CA LEU A 20 3.97 -10.04 5.65
C LEU A 20 3.73 -9.43 4.27
N SER A 21 4.34 -10.01 3.25
CA SER A 21 4.03 -9.64 1.87
C SER A 21 2.64 -10.16 1.49
N VAL A 22 1.82 -9.28 0.93
CA VAL A 22 0.47 -9.58 0.41
C VAL A 22 0.26 -9.06 -1.02
N GLY A 23 1.27 -8.40 -1.59
CA GLY A 23 1.24 -7.82 -2.93
C GLY A 23 2.26 -8.46 -3.87
N ALA A 24 2.70 -7.71 -4.87
CA ALA A 24 3.73 -8.18 -5.80
C ALA A 24 5.09 -8.38 -5.09
N PRO A 25 5.84 -9.44 -5.44
CA PRO A 25 7.19 -9.64 -4.91
C PRO A 25 8.17 -8.61 -5.47
N GLY A 26 9.20 -8.28 -4.70
CA GLY A 26 10.27 -7.38 -5.13
C GLY A 26 10.67 -6.35 -4.09
N ILE A 27 11.42 -5.35 -4.53
CA ILE A 27 11.90 -4.23 -3.73
C ILE A 27 11.50 -2.95 -4.46
N THR A 28 10.99 -2.00 -3.70
CA THR A 28 10.58 -0.68 -4.18
C THR A 28 11.02 0.38 -3.18
N THR A 29 11.18 1.61 -3.64
CA THR A 29 11.57 2.76 -2.83
C THR A 29 10.67 3.92 -3.18
N GLY A 30 10.31 4.73 -2.18
CA GLY A 30 9.45 5.87 -2.37
C GLY A 30 9.36 6.73 -1.13
N GLU A 31 8.70 7.88 -1.26
CA GLU A 31 8.38 8.74 -0.11
C GLU A 31 7.34 8.04 0.78
N ALA A 32 7.63 7.88 2.06
CA ALA A 32 6.69 7.30 3.01
C ALA A 32 5.65 8.36 3.41
N VAL A 33 4.39 8.10 3.10
CA VAL A 33 3.25 8.98 3.43
C VAL A 33 2.18 8.20 4.18
N PHE A 34 1.27 8.91 4.85
CA PHE A 34 0.10 8.30 5.47
C PHE A 34 -1.17 9.07 5.16
N THR A 35 -2.30 8.37 5.19
CA THR A 35 -3.63 8.97 5.03
C THR A 35 -4.56 8.52 6.15
N THR A 36 -5.42 9.45 6.58
CA THR A 36 -6.46 9.22 7.59
C THR A 36 -7.78 8.74 6.99
N GLY A 37 -7.83 8.52 5.67
CA GLY A 37 -8.99 7.93 5.00
C GLY A 37 -9.31 6.55 5.56
N MET A 38 -10.58 6.31 5.89
CA MET A 38 -11.02 5.01 6.44
C MET A 38 -11.56 4.06 5.38
N THR A 39 -11.85 4.58 4.19
CA THR A 39 -12.42 3.88 3.02
C THR A 39 -11.72 4.38 1.76
N GLY A 40 -12.09 3.82 0.60
CA GLY A 40 -11.58 4.30 -0.69
C GLY A 40 -10.12 3.90 -0.97
N TYR A 41 -9.69 2.73 -0.47
CA TYR A 41 -8.31 2.27 -0.65
C TYR A 41 -7.98 1.97 -2.11
N GLN A 42 -8.97 1.63 -2.93
CA GLN A 42 -8.74 1.35 -4.35
C GLN A 42 -8.45 2.64 -5.13
N GLU A 43 -9.21 3.70 -4.84
CA GLU A 43 -9.03 5.04 -5.37
C GLU A 43 -7.64 5.53 -5.00
N ILE A 44 -7.22 5.39 -3.74
CA ILE A 44 -5.87 5.74 -3.28
C ILE A 44 -4.79 4.97 -4.03
N LEU A 45 -4.98 3.67 -4.26
CA LEU A 45 -4.01 2.85 -5.01
C LEU A 45 -3.84 3.33 -6.45
N THR A 46 -4.90 3.88 -7.05
CA THR A 46 -4.98 4.24 -8.48
C THR A 46 -4.90 5.75 -8.75
N ASP A 47 -4.87 6.59 -7.72
CA ASP A 47 -4.72 8.04 -7.83
C ASP A 47 -3.27 8.41 -8.24
N PRO A 48 -3.07 9.08 -9.39
CA PRO A 48 -1.75 9.51 -9.88
C PRO A 48 -0.97 10.40 -8.91
N SER A 49 -1.65 11.06 -7.97
CA SER A 49 -1.05 11.94 -6.97
C SER A 49 -0.09 11.20 -6.03
N TYR A 50 -0.25 9.89 -5.87
CA TYR A 50 0.63 9.04 -5.06
C TYR A 50 1.79 8.41 -5.84
N CYS A 51 2.07 8.88 -7.06
CA CYS A 51 3.16 8.37 -7.87
C CYS A 51 4.51 8.43 -7.14
N GLY A 52 5.18 7.30 -6.99
CA GLY A 52 6.48 7.23 -6.28
C GLY A 52 6.37 7.24 -4.75
N GLN A 53 5.17 7.17 -4.19
CA GLN A 53 4.94 7.18 -2.74
C GLN A 53 4.59 5.79 -2.22
N ILE A 54 5.04 5.49 -1.00
CA ILE A 54 4.64 4.32 -0.23
C ILE A 54 3.56 4.77 0.75
N VAL A 55 2.31 4.42 0.46
CA VAL A 55 1.14 4.91 1.20
C VAL A 55 0.83 4.01 2.38
N THR A 56 0.72 4.58 3.57
CA THR A 56 0.31 3.88 4.80
C THR A 56 -1.12 4.26 5.17
N MET A 57 -2.00 3.27 5.26
CA MET A 57 -3.36 3.48 5.76
C MET A 57 -3.36 3.51 7.29
N THR A 58 -4.00 4.50 7.90
CA THR A 58 -4.24 4.48 9.36
C THR A 58 -5.40 3.56 9.73
N ALA A 59 -6.32 3.27 8.80
CA ALA A 59 -7.42 2.35 9.04
C ALA A 59 -6.91 0.90 9.10
N PRO A 60 -7.31 0.12 10.13
CA PRO A 60 -6.68 -1.17 10.43
C PRO A 60 -7.17 -2.32 9.54
N GLN A 61 -8.31 -2.15 8.85
CA GLN A 61 -8.91 -3.19 8.02
C GLN A 61 -9.04 -2.69 6.59
N ILE A 62 -8.12 -3.13 5.74
CA ILE A 62 -8.08 -2.78 4.32
C ILE A 62 -8.38 -4.01 3.47
N GLY A 63 -9.13 -3.83 2.38
CA GLY A 63 -9.54 -4.93 1.48
C GLY A 63 -10.90 -5.54 1.83
N ASN A 64 -11.67 -4.95 2.75
CA ASN A 64 -12.98 -5.44 3.18
C ASN A 64 -14.04 -5.46 2.06
N THR A 65 -13.92 -4.56 1.08
CA THR A 65 -14.84 -4.44 -0.08
C THR A 65 -14.30 -5.04 -1.37
N GLY A 66 -13.12 -5.66 -1.36
CA GLY A 66 -12.45 -6.15 -2.57
C GLY A 66 -12.05 -5.04 -3.54
N VAL A 67 -12.08 -5.33 -4.84
CA VAL A 67 -11.83 -4.34 -5.89
C VAL A 67 -12.88 -4.46 -6.99
N ASN A 68 -13.21 -3.36 -7.66
CA ASN A 68 -14.12 -3.31 -8.81
C ASN A 68 -13.60 -2.32 -9.87
N LEU A 69 -14.31 -2.13 -10.98
CA LEU A 69 -13.86 -1.23 -12.05
C LEU A 69 -14.35 0.22 -11.88
N GLU A 70 -15.34 0.45 -11.03
CA GLU A 70 -15.99 1.76 -10.83
C GLU A 70 -15.16 2.66 -9.90
N ASP A 71 -14.49 2.06 -8.91
CA ASP A 71 -13.69 2.76 -7.90
C ASP A 71 -12.21 2.94 -8.32
N ALA A 72 -11.89 2.75 -9.61
CA ALA A 72 -10.54 2.95 -10.13
C ALA A 72 -10.43 4.37 -10.73
N GLU A 73 -9.62 5.23 -10.13
CA GLU A 73 -9.31 6.56 -10.68
C GLU A 73 -8.53 6.46 -11.98
N THR A 74 -7.73 5.40 -12.12
CA THR A 74 -6.98 5.08 -13.34
C THR A 74 -6.83 3.57 -13.55
N ARG A 75 -6.32 3.19 -14.73
CA ARG A 75 -6.19 1.78 -15.15
C ARG A 75 -5.07 1.02 -14.44
N THR A 76 -4.17 1.69 -13.72
CA THR A 76 -2.99 1.08 -13.12
C THR A 76 -2.73 1.68 -11.75
N PRO A 77 -2.27 0.90 -10.76
CA PRO A 77 -1.79 1.47 -9.51
C PRO A 77 -0.61 2.41 -9.76
N PHE A 78 -0.63 3.59 -9.14
CA PHE A 78 0.45 4.59 -9.24
C PHE A 78 1.36 4.61 -8.01
N VAL A 79 0.90 4.05 -6.88
CA VAL A 79 1.70 3.95 -5.67
C VAL A 79 2.98 3.14 -5.90
N ALA A 80 4.08 3.55 -5.27
CA ALA A 80 5.31 2.76 -5.22
C ALA A 80 5.19 1.56 -4.27
N GLY A 81 4.35 1.69 -3.24
CA GLY A 81 4.06 0.63 -2.27
C GLY A 81 2.85 0.97 -1.42
N PHE A 82 2.33 -0.03 -0.70
CA PHE A 82 1.13 0.12 0.12
C PHE A 82 1.27 -0.65 1.43
N VAL A 83 0.97 0.01 2.55
CA VAL A 83 1.21 -0.47 3.91
C VAL A 83 -0.09 -0.43 4.70
N MET A 84 -0.40 -1.54 5.36
CA MET A 84 -1.61 -1.76 6.14
C MET A 84 -1.28 -2.57 7.41
N ARG A 85 -2.20 -2.57 8.37
CA ARG A 85 -2.04 -3.24 9.67
C ARG A 85 -2.24 -4.76 9.60
#